data_AF-A0A7C5WSB6-F1
#
_entry.id   AF-A0A7C5WSB6-F1
#
_cell.length_a   1.000
_cell.length_b   1.000
_cell.length_c   1.000
_cell.angle_alpha   90.00
_cell.angle_beta   90.00
_cell.angle_gamma   90.00
#
_symmetry.space_group_name_H-M   'P 1'
#
loop_
_entity.id
_entity.type
_entity.pdbx_description
1 polymer ?
#
loop_
_entity_poly.entity_id
_entity_poly.type
_entity_poly.pdbx_seq_one_letter_code
_entity_poly.pdbx_strand_id
1 'polypeptide(L)'
;MKQKMPEFLRHLWWKKPKFKNNPKWRKPKGIDNKMRLQLKGYPPVVKIGYRVPELVRNLHPSGLKPVVVYSVKELDYYNPSEHIVYI
;
A
#
# COMPACT_ATOMS: atom_id res chain seq x y z
N MET A 1 9.18 -9.30 12.67
CA MET A 1 9.29 -9.07 11.20
C MET A 1 7.90 -8.98 10.61
N LYS A 2 7.60 -7.92 9.85
CA LYS A 2 6.32 -7.80 9.13
C LYS A 2 6.22 -8.92 8.09
N GLN A 3 5.15 -9.69 8.07
CA GLN A 3 4.91 -10.64 6.98
C GLN A 3 4.89 -9.89 5.65
N LYS A 4 5.50 -10.47 4.61
CA LYS A 4 5.53 -9.86 3.27
C LYS A 4 4.10 -9.66 2.80
N MET A 5 3.67 -8.40 2.73
CA MET A 5 2.36 -8.06 2.18
C MET A 5 2.38 -8.33 0.67
N PRO A 6 1.32 -8.94 0.11
CA PRO A 6 1.20 -9.08 -1.33
C PRO A 6 1.01 -7.72 -1.99
N GLU A 7 1.55 -7.58 -3.19
CA GLU A 7 1.28 -6.42 -4.03
C GLU A 7 -0.11 -6.54 -4.65
N PHE A 8 -0.98 -5.58 -4.34
CA PHE A 8 -2.34 -5.56 -4.85
C PHE A 8 -2.39 -4.95 -6.26
N LEU A 9 -2.23 -5.80 -7.26
CA LEU A 9 -2.24 -5.41 -8.67
C LEU A 9 -3.42 -6.03 -9.43
N ARG A 10 -3.82 -5.41 -10.54
CA ARG A 10 -4.92 -5.88 -11.39
C ARG A 10 -4.64 -7.27 -11.96
N HIS A 11 -5.70 -8.03 -12.23
CA HIS A 11 -5.64 -9.30 -12.98
C HIS A 11 -4.86 -9.17 -14.30
N LEU A 12 -3.90 -10.08 -14.50
CA LEU A 12 -3.02 -10.16 -15.68
C LEU A 12 -2.20 -8.89 -15.95
N TRP A 13 -1.85 -8.12 -14.91
CA TRP A 13 -1.04 -6.91 -15.07
C TRP A 13 0.32 -7.20 -15.75
N TRP A 14 0.91 -8.36 -15.47
CA TRP A 14 2.18 -8.81 -16.04
C TRP A 14 2.09 -9.24 -17.51
N LYS A 15 0.89 -9.62 -18.00
CA LYS A 15 0.71 -10.10 -19.37
C LYS A 15 0.36 -9.00 -20.37
N LYS A 16 -0.21 -7.87 -19.91
CA LYS A 16 -0.73 -6.82 -20.79
C LYS A 16 0.11 -5.54 -20.60
N PRO A 17 0.83 -5.05 -21.63
CA PRO A 17 1.66 -3.85 -21.52
C PRO A 17 0.90 -2.62 -20.98
N LYS A 18 -0.35 -2.43 -21.42
CA LYS A 18 -1.24 -1.38 -20.92
C LYS A 18 -1.49 -1.40 -19.40
N PHE A 19 -1.31 -2.55 -18.75
CA PHE A 19 -1.45 -2.69 -17.30
C PHE A 19 -0.09 -2.66 -16.61
N LYS A 20 0.97 -3.16 -17.26
CA LYS A 20 2.34 -3.08 -16.76
C LYS A 20 2.82 -1.62 -16.63
N ASN A 21 2.47 -0.76 -17.59
CA ASN A 21 2.87 0.65 -17.58
C ASN A 21 2.14 1.50 -16.52
N ASN A 22 1.04 0.98 -15.95
CA ASN A 22 0.28 1.68 -14.91
C ASN A 22 -0.21 0.66 -13.86
N PRO A 23 0.68 0.23 -12.96
CA PRO A 23 0.38 -0.79 -11.96
C PRO A 23 -0.62 -0.24 -10.95
N LYS A 24 -1.83 -0.80 -10.97
CA LYS A 24 -2.92 -0.39 -10.08
C LYS A 24 -3.86 -1.54 -9.77
N TRP A 25 -4.46 -1.50 -8.58
CA TRP A 25 -5.54 -2.40 -8.22
C TRP A 25 -6.83 -2.07 -8.98
N ARG A 26 -7.58 -3.11 -9.38
CA ARG A 26 -8.99 -3.03 -9.75
C ARG A 26 -9.70 -4.29 -9.29
N LYS A 27 -10.89 -4.13 -8.70
CA LYS A 27 -11.73 -5.25 -8.27
C LYS A 27 -12.06 -6.15 -9.48
N PRO A 28 -11.72 -7.46 -9.44
CA PRO A 28 -12.08 -8.38 -10.51
C PRO A 28 -13.59 -8.62 -10.50
N LYS A 29 -14.26 -8.43 -11.64
CA LYS A 29 -15.73 -8.51 -11.77
C LYS A 29 -16.23 -9.74 -12.56
N GLY A 30 -15.48 -10.18 -13.56
CA GLY A 30 -15.91 -11.25 -14.48
C GLY A 30 -16.16 -12.60 -13.78
N ILE A 31 -17.14 -13.36 -14.28
CA ILE A 31 -17.57 -14.63 -13.69
C ILE A 31 -16.42 -15.65 -13.71
N ASP A 32 -15.69 -15.76 -14.81
CA ASP A 32 -14.57 -16.71 -14.97
C ASP A 32 -13.23 -16.19 -14.43
N ASN A 33 -13.24 -15.05 -13.72
CA ASN A 33 -12.00 -14.44 -13.25
C ASN A 33 -11.41 -15.27 -12.10
N LYS A 34 -10.26 -15.90 -12.35
CA LYS A 34 -9.56 -16.78 -11.41
C LYS A 34 -9.10 -16.08 -10.13
N MET A 35 -8.79 -14.78 -10.17
CA MET A 35 -8.54 -14.00 -8.96
C MET A 35 -9.83 -13.77 -8.16
N ARG A 36 -10.97 -13.50 -8.83
CA ARG A 36 -12.27 -13.37 -8.15
C ARG A 36 -12.65 -14.67 -7.44
N LEU A 37 -12.41 -15.80 -8.09
CA LEU A 37 -12.61 -17.15 -7.56
C LEU A 37 -11.55 -17.59 -6.53
N GLN A 38 -10.50 -16.78 -6.33
CA GLN A 38 -9.41 -17.03 -5.37
C GLN A 38 -8.70 -18.38 -5.58
N LEU A 39 -8.51 -18.78 -6.84
CA LEU A 39 -7.81 -20.02 -7.17
C LEU A 39 -6.31 -19.95 -6.82
N LYS A 40 -5.75 -21.09 -6.37
CA LYS A 40 -4.30 -21.22 -6.09
C LYS A 40 -3.48 -20.87 -7.34
N GLY A 41 -2.38 -20.14 -7.13
CA GLY A 41 -1.48 -19.68 -8.20
C GLY A 41 -1.84 -18.32 -8.80
N TYR A 42 -2.98 -17.73 -8.43
CA TYR A 42 -3.32 -16.34 -8.77
C TYR A 42 -3.06 -15.41 -7.56
N PRO A 43 -2.72 -14.13 -7.78
CA PRO A 43 -2.52 -13.18 -6.69
C PRO A 43 -3.78 -13.01 -5.83
N PRO A 44 -3.62 -12.76 -4.52
CA PRO A 44 -4.75 -12.57 -3.62
C PRO A 44 -5.55 -11.31 -3.94
N VAL A 45 -6.84 -11.34 -3.59
CA VAL A 45 -7.74 -10.18 -3.68
C VAL A 45 -7.61 -9.36 -2.40
N VAL A 46 -7.73 -8.03 -2.52
CA VAL A 46 -7.79 -7.13 -1.36
C VAL A 46 -8.92 -7.54 -0.41
N LYS A 47 -8.60 -7.71 0.87
CA LYS A 47 -9.51 -8.03 1.99
C LYS A 47 -9.17 -7.16 3.20
N ILE A 48 -10.14 -6.93 4.08
CA ILE A 48 -9.95 -6.15 5.32
C ILE A 48 -8.90 -6.76 6.25
N GLY A 49 -8.72 -8.08 6.23
CA GLY A 49 -7.74 -8.79 7.06
C GLY A 49 -6.27 -8.47 6.74
N TYR A 50 -5.96 -7.85 5.61
CA TYR A 50 -4.60 -7.38 5.31
C TYR A 50 -4.25 -6.05 6.00
N ARG A 51 -5.18 -5.47 6.74
CA ARG A 51 -4.97 -4.19 7.42
C ARG A 51 -3.94 -4.33 8.53
N VAL A 52 -2.99 -3.41 8.55
CA VAL A 52 -1.96 -3.29 9.59
C VAL A 52 -2.62 -2.79 10.91
N PRO A 53 -2.16 -3.23 12.10
CA PRO A 53 -2.67 -2.74 13.39
C PRO A 53 -2.62 -1.22 13.48
N GLU A 54 -3.56 -0.64 14.21
CA GLU A 54 -3.73 0.82 14.27
C GLU A 54 -2.50 1.54 14.82
N LEU A 55 -1.90 1.01 15.89
CA LEU A 55 -0.73 1.59 16.55
C LEU A 55 0.47 1.81 15.62
N VAL A 56 0.66 0.95 14.63
CA VAL A 56 1.82 0.98 13.71
C VAL A 56 1.45 1.43 12.30
N ARG A 57 0.18 1.76 12.05
CA ARG A 57 -0.30 2.17 10.74
C ARG A 57 0.23 3.55 10.41
N ASN A 58 0.70 3.74 9.18
CA ASN A 58 1.25 5.00 8.66
C ASN A 58 2.54 5.50 9.34
N LEU A 59 3.15 4.71 10.22
CA LEU A 59 4.46 5.03 10.78
C LEU A 59 5.58 4.61 9.82
N HIS A 60 6.66 5.40 9.82
CA HIS A 60 7.93 5.01 9.21
C HIS A 60 8.47 3.75 9.92
N PRO A 61 9.30 2.91 9.27
CA PRO A 61 9.96 1.80 9.95
C PRO A 61 10.72 2.16 11.24
N SER A 62 11.13 3.43 11.39
CA SER A 62 11.74 3.97 12.62
C SER A 62 10.74 4.25 13.76
N GLY A 63 9.43 4.11 13.52
CA GLY A 63 8.37 4.41 14.50
C GLY A 63 7.86 5.85 14.50
N LEU A 64 8.43 6.74 13.69
CA LEU A 64 8.05 8.14 13.60
C LEU A 64 6.97 8.38 12.54
N LYS A 65 6.15 9.42 12.71
CA LYS A 65 5.12 9.83 11.76
C LYS A 65 5.73 10.68 10.63
N PRO A 66 5.64 10.26 9.36
CA PRO A 66 6.16 11.04 8.24
C PRO A 66 5.30 12.26 7.97
N VAL A 67 5.95 13.43 7.83
CA VAL A 67 5.32 14.72 7.54
C VAL A 67 6.08 15.38 6.40
N VAL A 68 5.34 16.00 5.47
CA VAL A 68 5.91 16.80 4.38
C VAL A 68 5.81 18.27 4.76
N VAL A 69 6.91 19.00 4.70
CA VAL A 69 7.02 20.41 5.09
C VAL A 69 7.38 21.27 3.89
N TYR A 70 6.67 22.37 3.68
CA TYR A 70 6.90 23.27 2.54
C TYR A 70 7.52 24.62 2.94
N SER A 71 7.50 24.95 4.24
CA SER A 71 8.01 26.22 4.74
C SER A 71 8.71 26.08 6.09
N VAL A 72 9.64 27.00 6.39
CA VAL A 72 10.39 26.97 7.65
C VAL A 72 9.47 27.16 8.87
N LYS A 73 8.39 27.93 8.72
CA LYS A 73 7.42 28.17 9.81
C LYS A 73 6.66 26.90 10.22
N GLU A 74 6.54 25.93 9.31
CA GLU A 74 5.85 24.68 9.60
C GLU A 74 6.66 23.77 10.53
N LEU A 75 7.99 23.93 10.60
CA LEU A 75 8.87 23.13 11.45
C LEU A 75 8.53 23.28 12.94
N ASP A 76 8.12 24.48 13.36
CA ASP A 76 7.83 24.78 14.76
C ASP A 76 6.61 24.00 15.31
N TYR A 77 5.74 23.50 14.42
CA TYR A 77 4.56 22.70 14.81
C TYR A 77 4.87 21.22 15.06
N TYR A 78 6.05 20.72 14.66
CA TYR A 78 6.35 19.29 14.70
C TYR A 78 7.46 18.94 15.70
N ASN A 79 7.19 17.93 16.52
CA ASN A 79 8.16 17.44 17.51
C ASN A 79 9.13 16.40 16.90
N PRO A 80 10.46 16.58 17.03
CA PRO A 80 11.48 15.63 16.55
C PRO A 80 11.34 14.20 17.09
N SER A 81 10.81 14.03 18.30
CA SER A 81 10.65 12.71 18.93
C SER A 81 9.51 11.88 18.33
N GLU A 82 8.59 12.52 17.62
CA GLU A 82 7.39 11.87 17.07
C GLU A 82 7.33 11.90 15.56
N HIS A 83 7.94 12.90 14.92
CA HIS A 83 7.78 13.17 13.50
C HIS A 83 9.10 13.04 12.75
N ILE A 84 9.01 12.54 11.51
CA ILE A 84 10.10 12.56 10.53
C ILE A 84 9.70 13.50 9.39
N VAL A 85 10.57 14.45 9.08
CA VAL A 85 10.29 15.51 8.09
C VAL A 85 10.85 15.13 6.73
N TYR A 86 10.02 15.31 5.70
CA TYR A 86 10.37 15.29 4.29
C TYR A 86 10.18 16.71 3.73
N ILE A 87 11.10 17.14 2.87
CA ILE A 87 11.10 18.45 2.19
C ILE A 87 10.79 18.24 0.72
#